data_AF-A0A959KRB6-F1
#
_entry.id   AF-A0A959KRB6-F1
#
_cell.length_a   1.000
_cell.length_b   1.000
_cell.length_c   1.000
_cell.angle_alpha   90.00
_cell.angle_beta   90.00
_cell.angle_gamma   90.00
#
_symmetry.space_group_name_H-M   'P 1'
#
loop_
_entity.id
_entity.type
_entity.pdbx_description
1 polymer ?
#
loop_
_entity_poly.entity_id
_entity_poly.type
_entity_poly.pdbx_seq_one_letter_code
_entity_poly.pdbx_strand_id
1 'polypeptide(L)'
;MKKYVILLYGVISYLMFLAVFNYFVAFMGNVWVPKSIDSDPTMPWASALLIDLALVLLFSVQHIVMARPNFKKWIKKFIPEAAERSTYVLASNLCLAVLIYFWQPLGGTIWQVEADWGRYLLYGLYFLGFGTVLLSTFLIDHFGLFGLKQILNPFRSKPFSEPHFQTPAMYKYTRHPMMLGMMVMMWSTPDMTITHLAGALMLTVFIAVSVRYEERDLVGVFGDKYQRYQQRVPKFFPRLYPKKTDLDLSLPEYFDPLAAQQRSKD
;
A
#
# COMPACT_ATOMS: atom_id res chain seq x y z
N MET A 1 7.02 -2.76 -32.16
CA MET A 1 7.98 -1.97 -31.35
C MET A 1 7.34 -1.35 -30.10
N LYS A 2 6.30 -0.51 -30.20
CA LYS A 2 5.67 0.16 -29.03
C LYS A 2 5.29 -0.77 -27.85
N LYS A 3 4.72 -1.95 -28.10
CA LYS A 3 4.35 -2.91 -27.05
C LYS A 3 5.54 -3.49 -26.26
N TYR A 4 6.68 -3.69 -26.89
CA TYR A 4 7.89 -4.20 -26.22
C TYR A 4 8.58 -3.13 -25.38
N VAL A 5 8.51 -1.86 -25.81
CA VAL A 5 8.99 -0.72 -24.99
C VAL A 5 8.16 -0.58 -23.72
N ILE A 6 6.84 -0.67 -23.81
CA ILE A 6 5.93 -0.64 -22.65
C ILE A 6 6.19 -1.82 -21.71
N LEU A 7 6.44 -3.00 -22.27
CA LEU A 7 6.79 -4.19 -21.49
C LEU A 7 8.10 -3.98 -20.71
N LEU A 8 9.18 -3.56 -21.38
CA LEU A 8 10.46 -3.30 -20.74
C LEU A 8 10.33 -2.21 -19.66
N TYR A 9 9.63 -1.12 -19.98
CA TYR A 9 9.35 -0.04 -19.04
C TYR A 9 8.65 -0.55 -17.77
N GLY A 10 7.57 -1.31 -17.91
CA GLY A 10 6.85 -1.83 -16.74
C GLY A 10 7.65 -2.85 -15.93
N VAL A 11 8.46 -3.68 -16.57
CA VAL A 11 9.37 -4.61 -15.88
C VAL A 11 10.42 -3.83 -15.08
N ILE A 12 11.04 -2.81 -15.67
CA ILE A 12 12.00 -1.95 -14.95
C ILE A 12 11.33 -1.26 -13.77
N SER A 13 10.14 -0.67 -13.96
CA SER A 13 9.39 -0.03 -12.87
C SER A 13 9.09 -1.00 -11.73
N TYR A 14 8.76 -2.26 -12.04
CA TYR A 14 8.51 -3.30 -11.05
C TYR A 14 9.78 -3.73 -10.31
N LEU A 15 10.88 -3.98 -11.02
CA LEU A 15 12.16 -4.33 -10.40
C LEU A 15 12.67 -3.20 -9.49
N MET A 16 12.50 -1.95 -9.93
CA MET A 16 12.82 -0.78 -9.13
C MET A 16 11.93 -0.67 -7.89
N PHE A 17 10.64 -1.01 -8.00
CA PHE A 17 9.75 -1.11 -6.83
C PHE A 17 10.29 -2.11 -5.82
N LEU A 18 10.64 -3.32 -6.27
CA LEU A 18 11.17 -4.34 -5.38
C LEU A 18 12.45 -3.85 -4.68
N ALA A 19 13.37 -3.24 -5.42
CA ALA A 19 14.61 -2.72 -4.84
C ALA A 19 14.35 -1.60 -3.81
N VAL A 20 13.62 -0.56 -4.20
CA VAL A 20 13.38 0.63 -3.35
C VAL A 20 12.51 0.27 -2.14
N PHE A 21 11.48 -0.56 -2.31
CA PHE A 21 10.61 -0.95 -1.20
C PHE A 21 11.32 -1.87 -0.20
N ASN A 22 12.13 -2.83 -0.65
CA ASN A 22 12.94 -3.63 0.29
C ASN A 22 14.01 -2.78 0.97
N TYR A 23 14.61 -1.80 0.28
CA TYR A 23 15.47 -0.83 0.93
C TYR A 23 14.71 0.00 1.97
N PHE A 24 13.47 0.42 1.69
CA PHE A 24 12.62 1.14 2.63
C PHE A 24 12.35 0.32 3.91
N VAL A 25 12.05 -0.97 3.75
CA VAL A 25 11.90 -1.90 4.88
C VAL A 25 13.21 -1.89 5.67
N ALA A 26 14.33 -2.22 5.05
CA ALA A 26 15.64 -2.25 5.69
C ALA A 26 16.02 -0.91 6.39
N PHE A 27 15.71 0.21 5.75
CA PHE A 27 15.83 1.58 6.28
C PHE A 27 15.01 1.81 7.55
N MET A 28 13.73 1.42 7.55
CA MET A 28 12.86 1.52 8.73
C MET A 28 13.30 0.58 9.85
N GLY A 29 13.84 -0.59 9.52
CA GLY A 29 14.25 -1.59 10.50
C GLY A 29 15.64 -1.38 11.10
N ASN A 30 16.40 -0.39 10.62
CA ASN A 30 17.83 -0.21 10.92
C ASN A 30 18.67 -1.47 10.65
N VAL A 31 18.37 -2.18 9.55
CA VAL A 31 19.06 -3.44 9.19
C VAL A 31 19.67 -3.35 7.81
N TRP A 32 20.93 -3.79 7.66
CA TRP A 32 21.58 -4.08 6.37
C TRP A 32 21.56 -2.96 5.32
N VAL A 33 21.53 -1.69 5.74
CA VAL A 33 21.63 -0.52 4.87
C VAL A 33 22.67 0.48 5.38
N PRO A 34 23.38 1.19 4.49
CA PRO A 34 24.39 2.18 4.89
C PRO A 34 23.79 3.42 5.54
N LYS A 35 22.55 3.76 5.19
CA LYS A 35 21.77 4.85 5.78
C LYS A 35 20.41 4.29 6.17
N SER A 36 20.11 4.31 7.47
CA SER A 36 18.83 3.91 8.05
C SER A 36 18.08 5.12 8.63
N ILE A 37 16.85 4.91 9.08
CA ILE A 37 16.03 5.97 9.66
C ILE A 37 16.69 6.62 10.88
N ASP A 38 17.41 5.83 11.69
CA ASP A 38 18.04 6.27 12.94
C ASP A 38 19.56 6.54 12.80
N SER A 39 20.01 6.96 11.62
CA SER A 39 21.41 7.38 11.42
C SER A 39 21.78 8.58 12.30
N ASP A 40 23.06 8.92 12.41
CA ASP A 40 23.50 10.04 13.24
C ASP A 40 23.01 11.41 12.70
N PRO A 41 22.58 12.34 13.57
CA PRO A 41 22.18 13.68 13.16
C PRO A 41 23.34 14.48 12.56
N THR A 42 23.13 15.05 11.39
CA THR A 42 24.15 15.85 10.67
C THR A 42 23.82 17.33 10.59
N MET A 43 22.65 17.76 11.09
CA MET A 43 22.19 19.14 10.95
C MET A 43 21.28 19.58 12.11
N PRO A 44 20.96 20.88 12.24
CA PRO A 44 20.08 21.37 13.30
C PRO A 44 18.69 20.74 13.24
N TRP A 45 18.16 20.41 14.42
CA TRP A 45 16.91 19.66 14.58
C TRP A 45 15.72 20.26 13.80
N ALA A 46 15.53 21.58 13.85
CA ALA A 46 14.41 22.23 13.14
C ALA A 46 14.52 22.12 11.61
N SER A 47 15.74 22.24 11.07
CA SER A 47 15.98 22.08 9.63
C SER A 47 15.75 20.65 9.18
N ALA A 48 16.23 19.67 9.95
CA ALA A 48 15.98 18.26 9.69
C ALA A 48 14.47 17.94 9.66
N LEU A 49 13.72 18.40 10.67
CA LEU A 49 12.28 18.17 10.74
C LEU A 49 11.53 18.78 9.54
N LEU A 50 11.89 20.00 9.12
CA LEU A 50 11.27 20.66 7.97
C LEU A 50 11.56 19.91 6.67
N ILE A 51 12.78 19.40 6.50
CA ILE A 51 13.16 18.59 5.33
C ILE A 51 12.36 17.27 5.33
N ASP A 52 12.33 16.55 6.45
CA ASP A 52 11.59 15.29 6.54
C ASP A 52 10.10 15.47 6.30
N LEU A 53 9.50 16.52 6.87
CA LEU A 53 8.11 16.87 6.61
C LEU A 53 7.88 17.15 5.12
N ALA A 54 8.76 17.92 4.47
CA ALA A 54 8.68 18.20 3.04
C ALA A 54 8.83 16.93 2.19
N LEU A 55 9.71 16.00 2.58
CA LEU A 55 9.91 14.71 1.89
C LEU A 55 8.68 13.81 2.01
N VAL A 56 8.10 13.68 3.20
CA VAL A 56 6.86 12.91 3.40
C VAL A 56 5.70 13.58 2.66
N LEU A 57 5.60 14.90 2.65
CA LEU A 57 4.59 15.63 1.88
C LEU A 57 4.76 15.41 0.37
N LEU A 58 5.98 15.48 -0.16
CA LEU A 58 6.26 15.20 -1.56
C LEU A 58 5.78 13.80 -1.96
N PHE A 59 6.18 12.78 -1.19
CA PHE A 59 5.76 11.40 -1.43
C PHE A 59 4.24 11.22 -1.31
N SER A 60 3.64 11.72 -0.22
CA SER A 60 2.22 11.54 0.05
C SER A 60 1.32 12.24 -0.96
N VAL A 61 1.63 13.50 -1.31
CA VAL A 61 0.88 14.27 -2.30
C VAL A 61 0.98 13.60 -3.67
N GLN A 62 2.18 13.23 -4.11
CA GLN A 62 2.36 12.53 -5.38
C GLN A 62 1.54 11.23 -5.41
N HIS A 63 1.65 10.40 -4.37
CA HIS A 63 0.97 9.10 -4.30
C HIS A 63 -0.56 9.25 -4.31
N ILE A 64 -1.10 10.17 -3.50
CA ILE A 64 -2.55 10.40 -3.41
C ILE A 64 -3.10 10.98 -4.71
N VAL A 65 -2.44 12.01 -5.27
CA VAL A 65 -2.89 12.71 -6.48
C VAL A 65 -2.89 11.75 -7.67
N MET A 66 -1.81 10.99 -7.88
CA MET A 66 -1.73 10.08 -9.02
C MET A 66 -2.70 8.90 -8.92
N ALA A 67 -3.13 8.54 -7.70
CA ALA A 67 -4.13 7.51 -7.50
C ALA A 67 -5.55 7.95 -7.92
N ARG A 68 -5.81 9.28 -8.01
CA ARG A 68 -7.16 9.81 -8.26
C ARG A 68 -7.66 9.56 -9.69
N PRO A 69 -8.97 9.30 -9.88
CA PRO A 69 -9.55 9.07 -11.21
C PRO A 69 -9.31 10.21 -12.20
N ASN A 70 -9.36 11.47 -11.75
CA ASN A 70 -9.15 12.64 -12.61
C ASN A 70 -7.70 12.72 -13.11
N PHE A 71 -6.72 12.45 -12.25
CA PHE A 71 -5.33 12.42 -12.66
C PHE A 71 -5.07 11.27 -13.63
N LYS A 72 -5.63 10.08 -13.36
CA LYS A 72 -5.54 8.94 -14.28
C LYS A 72 -6.12 9.26 -15.67
N LYS A 73 -7.27 9.94 -15.73
CA LYS A 73 -7.85 10.41 -17.01
C LYS A 73 -6.94 11.43 -17.71
N TRP A 74 -6.32 12.32 -16.96
CA TRP A 74 -5.41 13.33 -17.50
C TRP A 74 -4.11 12.72 -18.04
N ILE A 75 -3.43 11.87 -17.27
CA ILE A 75 -2.13 11.30 -17.69
C ILE A 75 -2.27 10.36 -18.90
N LYS A 76 -3.41 9.65 -19.03
CA LYS A 76 -3.72 8.80 -20.19
C LYS A 76 -3.85 9.57 -21.52
N LYS A 77 -3.88 10.92 -21.49
CA LYS A 77 -3.77 11.74 -22.71
C LYS A 77 -2.33 11.80 -23.25
N PHE A 78 -1.33 11.53 -22.41
CA PHE A 78 0.09 11.66 -22.74
C PHE A 78 0.79 10.31 -22.85
N ILE A 79 0.36 9.30 -22.09
CA ILE A 79 0.95 7.96 -22.08
C ILE A 79 -0.06 6.89 -22.51
N PRO A 80 0.40 5.76 -23.08
CA PRO A 80 -0.47 4.62 -23.38
C PRO A 80 -1.15 4.08 -22.10
N GLU A 81 -2.41 3.66 -22.22
CA GLU A 81 -3.18 3.13 -21.08
C GLU A 81 -2.48 1.95 -20.38
N ALA A 82 -1.83 1.07 -21.15
CA ALA A 82 -1.06 -0.05 -20.60
C ALA A 82 0.13 0.38 -19.71
N ALA A 83 0.62 1.62 -19.85
CA ALA A 83 1.75 2.15 -19.08
C ALA A 83 1.30 2.91 -17.82
N GLU A 84 0.03 3.30 -17.69
CA GLU A 84 -0.47 4.16 -16.61
C GLU A 84 -0.07 3.67 -15.22
N ARG A 85 -0.34 2.40 -14.90
CA ARG A 85 0.00 1.85 -13.59
C ARG A 85 1.51 1.74 -13.37
N SER A 86 2.27 1.41 -14.41
CA SER A 86 3.73 1.34 -14.32
C SER A 86 4.34 2.73 -14.09
N THR A 87 3.75 3.78 -14.66
CA THR A 87 4.16 5.16 -14.44
C THR A 87 3.82 5.64 -13.04
N TYR A 88 2.65 5.28 -12.52
CA TYR A 88 2.30 5.50 -11.11
C TYR A 88 3.33 4.87 -10.17
N VAL A 89 3.70 3.60 -10.42
CA VAL A 89 4.66 2.86 -9.59
C VAL A 89 6.04 3.51 -9.67
N LEU A 90 6.52 3.85 -10.86
CA LEU A 90 7.80 4.50 -11.06
C LEU A 90 7.87 5.84 -10.32
N ALA A 91 6.88 6.71 -10.49
CA ALA A 91 6.85 8.01 -9.83
C ALA A 91 6.84 7.88 -8.31
N SER A 92 6.04 6.96 -7.78
CA SER A 92 5.97 6.68 -6.34
C SER A 92 7.31 6.17 -5.79
N ASN A 93 7.98 5.30 -6.53
CA ASN A 93 9.30 4.80 -6.17
C ASN A 93 10.38 5.89 -6.21
N LEU A 94 10.34 6.79 -7.19
CA LEU A 94 11.28 7.92 -7.24
C LEU A 94 11.08 8.84 -6.04
N CYS A 95 9.84 9.18 -5.70
CA CYS A 95 9.55 9.98 -4.51
C CYS A 95 9.98 9.27 -3.22
N LEU A 96 9.77 7.95 -3.12
CA LEU A 96 10.22 7.17 -1.97
C LEU A 96 11.75 7.09 -1.87
N ALA A 97 12.44 6.91 -3.00
CA ALA A 97 13.90 6.92 -3.05
C ALA A 97 14.47 8.29 -2.65
N VAL A 98 13.86 9.37 -3.11
CA VAL A 98 14.19 10.75 -2.70
C VAL A 98 13.97 10.92 -1.20
N LEU A 99 12.84 10.44 -0.66
CA LEU A 99 12.57 10.47 0.78
C LEU A 99 13.67 9.77 1.56
N ILE A 100 14.01 8.52 1.22
CA ILE A 100 15.02 7.73 1.93
C ILE A 100 16.40 8.39 1.82
N TYR A 101 16.79 8.80 0.62
CA TYR A 101 18.12 9.35 0.36
C TYR A 101 18.33 10.67 1.11
N PHE A 102 17.32 11.56 1.09
CA PHE A 102 17.41 12.89 1.70
C PHE A 102 16.88 12.96 3.13
N TRP A 103 16.43 11.86 3.73
CA TRP A 103 15.99 11.80 5.13
C TRP A 103 17.04 12.37 6.10
N GLN A 104 16.62 13.15 7.10
CA GLN A 104 17.50 13.86 8.02
C GLN A 104 17.27 13.40 9.47
N PRO A 105 18.19 12.64 10.06
CA PRO A 105 18.00 12.19 11.43
C PRO A 105 17.94 13.33 12.45
N LEU A 106 16.92 13.28 13.31
CA LEU A 106 16.71 14.19 14.43
C LEU A 106 17.52 13.79 15.67
N GLY A 107 17.87 12.51 15.76
CA GLY A 107 18.55 11.90 16.91
C GLY A 107 17.62 11.69 18.10
N GLY A 108 18.22 11.59 19.28
CA GLY A 108 17.51 11.48 20.57
C GLY A 108 16.87 10.11 20.78
N THR A 109 17.03 9.54 21.97
CA THR A 109 16.45 8.23 22.32
C THR A 109 15.15 8.43 23.09
N ILE A 110 14.07 7.76 22.67
CA ILE A 110 12.83 7.64 23.43
C ILE A 110 12.85 6.37 24.29
N TRP A 111 13.13 5.22 23.68
CA TRP A 111 13.35 3.96 24.40
C TRP A 111 14.40 3.10 23.72
N GLN A 112 15.04 2.26 24.53
CA GLN A 112 15.92 1.19 24.11
C GLN A 112 15.59 -0.05 24.94
N VAL A 113 15.26 -1.15 24.28
CA VAL A 113 15.00 -2.41 24.96
C VAL A 113 16.33 -3.13 25.19
N GLU A 114 16.70 -3.30 26.45
CA GLU A 114 17.96 -3.96 26.85
C GLU A 114 17.85 -5.49 26.80
N ALA A 115 16.69 -6.05 27.17
CA ALA A 115 16.51 -7.49 27.26
C ALA A 115 16.42 -8.15 25.87
N ASP A 116 17.29 -9.12 25.60
CA ASP A 116 17.38 -9.81 24.30
C ASP A 116 16.05 -10.38 23.83
N TRP A 117 15.29 -11.04 24.71
CA TRP A 117 13.98 -11.61 24.37
C TRP A 117 12.99 -10.53 23.91
N GLY A 118 13.04 -9.33 24.51
CA GLY A 118 12.20 -8.19 24.14
C GLY A 118 12.59 -7.62 22.79
N ARG A 119 13.90 -7.54 22.50
CA ARG A 119 14.41 -7.14 21.18
C ARG A 119 13.98 -8.12 20.09
N TYR A 120 14.14 -9.42 20.32
CA TYR A 120 13.70 -10.45 19.38
C TYR A 120 12.19 -10.46 19.17
N LEU A 121 11.40 -10.21 20.21
CA LEU A 121 9.95 -10.06 20.08
C LEU A 121 9.58 -8.90 19.15
N LEU A 122 10.21 -7.73 19.34
CA LEU A 122 9.93 -6.55 18.52
C LEU A 122 10.39 -6.73 17.07
N TYR A 123 11.56 -7.32 16.82
CA TYR A 123 11.96 -7.71 15.47
C TYR A 123 11.01 -8.77 14.87
N GLY A 124 10.54 -9.71 15.67
CA GLY A 124 9.53 -10.69 15.24
C GLY A 124 8.24 -10.01 14.77
N LEU A 125 7.74 -9.04 15.54
CA LEU A 125 6.57 -8.23 15.16
C LEU A 125 6.84 -7.37 13.92
N TYR A 126 8.03 -6.78 13.81
CA TYR A 126 8.48 -6.03 12.65
C TYR A 126 8.39 -6.88 11.37
N PHE A 127 9.01 -8.06 11.36
CA PHE A 127 9.00 -8.97 10.21
C PHE A 127 7.61 -9.59 9.97
N LEU A 128 6.80 -9.78 11.00
CA LEU A 128 5.39 -10.16 10.84
C LEU A 128 4.60 -9.07 10.12
N GLY A 129 4.83 -7.79 10.46
CA GLY A 129 4.26 -6.64 9.77
C GLY A 129 4.65 -6.62 8.29
N PHE A 130 5.94 -6.74 7.99
CA PHE A 130 6.44 -6.84 6.61
C PHE A 130 5.86 -8.05 5.86
N GLY A 131 5.83 -9.23 6.48
CA GLY A 131 5.23 -10.44 5.91
C GLY A 131 3.74 -10.26 5.60
N THR A 132 3.01 -9.55 6.46
CA THR A 132 1.59 -9.20 6.25
C THR A 132 1.42 -8.28 5.05
N VAL A 133 2.29 -7.29 4.86
CA VAL A 133 2.30 -6.41 3.69
C VAL A 133 2.49 -7.24 2.42
N LEU A 134 3.54 -8.07 2.39
CA LEU A 134 3.85 -8.90 1.23
C LEU A 134 2.69 -9.85 0.89
N LEU A 135 2.19 -10.59 1.87
CA LEU A 135 1.08 -11.52 1.66
C LEU A 135 -0.20 -10.81 1.20
N SER A 136 -0.51 -9.63 1.77
CA SER A 136 -1.67 -8.83 1.34
C SER A 136 -1.60 -8.44 -0.13
N THR A 137 -0.42 -8.12 -0.67
CA THR A 137 -0.28 -7.82 -2.10
C THR A 137 -0.63 -9.02 -2.98
N PHE A 138 -0.22 -10.24 -2.60
CA PHE A 138 -0.54 -11.46 -3.33
C PHE A 138 -2.01 -11.87 -3.19
N LEU A 139 -2.62 -11.62 -2.02
CA LEU A 139 -4.03 -11.92 -1.78
C LEU A 139 -4.97 -11.13 -2.69
N ILE A 140 -4.68 -9.85 -2.97
CA ILE A 140 -5.46 -9.07 -3.93
C ILE A 140 -5.06 -9.44 -5.36
N ASP A 141 -3.89 -8.96 -5.80
CA ASP A 141 -3.38 -9.12 -7.16
C ASP A 141 -2.00 -8.46 -7.28
N HIS A 142 -0.93 -9.09 -6.77
CA HIS A 142 0.40 -8.46 -6.70
C HIS A 142 0.84 -7.90 -8.06
N PHE A 143 0.70 -8.70 -9.12
CA PHE A 143 1.12 -8.31 -10.47
C PHE A 143 0.20 -7.23 -11.09
N GLY A 144 -1.09 -7.21 -10.74
CA GLY A 144 -2.00 -6.13 -11.13
C GLY A 144 -1.70 -4.83 -10.39
N LEU A 145 -1.45 -4.91 -9.08
CA LEU A 145 -1.10 -3.79 -8.21
C LEU A 145 0.16 -3.06 -8.68
N PHE A 146 1.13 -3.76 -9.28
CA PHE A 146 2.34 -3.13 -9.82
C PHE A 146 2.35 -2.95 -11.34
N GLY A 147 1.20 -3.14 -12.01
CA GLY A 147 1.04 -2.83 -13.43
C GLY A 147 1.55 -3.90 -14.41
N LEU A 148 2.13 -5.00 -13.93
CA LEU A 148 2.64 -6.10 -14.76
C LEU A 148 1.53 -6.78 -15.58
N LYS A 149 0.30 -6.90 -15.05
CA LYS A 149 -0.82 -7.41 -15.86
C LYS A 149 -1.21 -6.45 -16.99
N GLN A 150 -1.17 -5.14 -16.74
CA GLN A 150 -1.57 -4.13 -17.73
C GLN A 150 -0.61 -4.07 -18.92
N ILE A 151 0.70 -4.20 -18.69
CA ILE A 151 1.70 -4.21 -19.76
C ILE A 151 1.69 -5.51 -20.58
N LEU A 152 1.16 -6.60 -20.02
CA LEU A 152 1.00 -7.89 -20.70
C LEU A 152 -0.30 -7.99 -21.49
N ASN A 153 -1.31 -7.18 -21.17
CA ASN A 153 -2.60 -7.18 -21.87
C ASN A 153 -2.48 -6.97 -23.39
N PRO A 154 -1.64 -6.06 -23.93
CA PRO A 154 -1.44 -5.94 -25.38
C PRO A 154 -0.93 -7.22 -26.08
N PHE A 155 -0.44 -8.20 -25.32
CA PHE A 155 0.00 -9.51 -25.79
C PHE A 155 -1.03 -10.62 -25.55
N ARG A 156 -2.14 -10.31 -24.84
CA ARG A 156 -3.21 -11.25 -24.51
C ARG A 156 -4.50 -10.79 -25.20
N SER A 157 -5.08 -11.66 -26.02
CA SER A 157 -6.36 -11.43 -26.70
C SER A 157 -7.56 -11.56 -25.74
N LYS A 158 -7.45 -11.08 -24.50
CA LYS A 158 -8.55 -11.12 -23.52
C LYS A 158 -9.09 -9.71 -23.29
N PRO A 159 -10.42 -9.50 -23.39
CA PRO A 159 -11.02 -8.21 -23.08
C PRO A 159 -10.77 -7.85 -21.61
N PHE A 160 -10.69 -6.55 -21.34
CA PHE A 160 -10.53 -6.00 -20.00
C PHE A 160 -11.72 -6.46 -19.13
N SER A 161 -11.47 -7.36 -18.20
CA SER A 161 -12.47 -7.81 -17.22
C SER A 161 -12.65 -6.73 -16.15
N GLU A 162 -13.90 -6.36 -15.86
CA GLU A 162 -14.22 -5.36 -14.84
C GLU A 162 -13.58 -5.69 -13.49
N PRO A 163 -13.26 -4.68 -12.65
CA PRO A 163 -12.76 -4.92 -11.31
C PRO A 163 -13.76 -5.75 -10.51
N HIS A 164 -13.43 -7.01 -10.23
CA HIS A 164 -14.25 -7.85 -9.38
C HIS A 164 -13.96 -7.52 -7.92
N PHE A 165 -15.00 -7.13 -7.16
CA PHE A 165 -14.89 -6.95 -5.72
C PHE A 165 -14.64 -8.31 -5.06
N GLN A 166 -13.55 -8.44 -4.31
CA GLN A 166 -13.17 -9.66 -3.61
C GLN A 166 -12.64 -9.33 -2.21
N THR A 167 -12.90 -10.22 -1.24
CA THR A 167 -12.45 -10.10 0.15
C THR A 167 -11.69 -11.36 0.60
N PRO A 168 -10.51 -11.63 0.02
CA PRO A 168 -9.75 -12.85 0.27
C PRO A 168 -9.14 -12.86 1.69
N ALA A 169 -9.16 -14.02 2.35
CA ALA A 169 -8.44 -14.32 3.60
C ALA A 169 -8.43 -13.17 4.64
N MET A 170 -7.32 -12.42 4.75
CA MET A 170 -7.12 -11.32 5.71
C MET A 170 -8.14 -10.19 5.57
N TYR A 171 -8.65 -9.96 4.36
CA TYR A 171 -9.66 -8.92 4.08
C TYR A 171 -11.01 -9.21 4.75
N LYS A 172 -11.21 -10.40 5.33
CA LYS A 172 -12.39 -10.73 6.13
C LYS A 172 -12.28 -10.22 7.57
N TYR A 173 -11.06 -9.98 8.04
CA TYR A 173 -10.77 -9.59 9.42
C TYR A 173 -10.54 -8.09 9.55
N THR A 174 -9.92 -7.48 8.54
CA THR A 174 -9.65 -6.04 8.44
C THR A 174 -9.73 -5.58 6.99
N ARG A 175 -10.21 -4.36 6.74
CA ARG A 175 -10.32 -3.82 5.37
C ARG A 175 -8.99 -3.50 4.73
N HIS A 176 -7.98 -3.18 5.54
CA HIS A 176 -6.69 -2.68 5.09
C HIS A 176 -5.53 -3.46 5.72
N PRO A 177 -5.42 -4.78 5.48
CA PRO A 177 -4.39 -5.61 6.10
C PRO A 177 -2.97 -5.18 5.71
N MET A 178 -2.77 -4.71 4.48
CA MET A 178 -1.50 -4.15 4.02
C MET A 178 -1.10 -2.91 4.85
N MET A 179 -2.05 -2.00 5.10
CA MET A 179 -1.79 -0.78 5.87
C MET A 179 -1.53 -1.09 7.34
N LEU A 180 -2.28 -2.06 7.90
CA LEU A 180 -2.03 -2.57 9.24
C LEU A 180 -0.62 -3.17 9.35
N GLY A 181 -0.20 -3.97 8.36
CA GLY A 181 1.15 -4.53 8.30
C GLY A 181 2.24 -3.45 8.29
N MET A 182 2.04 -2.38 7.51
CA MET A 182 2.95 -1.22 7.51
C MET A 182 3.01 -0.55 8.88
N MET A 183 1.87 -0.34 9.55
CA MET A 183 1.84 0.23 10.90
C MET A 183 2.56 -0.68 11.91
N VAL A 184 2.30 -1.98 11.91
CA VAL A 184 2.99 -2.92 12.81
C VAL A 184 4.49 -2.87 12.56
N MET A 185 4.93 -2.88 11.30
CA MET A 185 6.34 -2.78 10.94
C MET A 185 6.98 -1.47 11.43
N MET A 186 6.36 -0.32 11.18
CA MET A 186 6.92 1.00 11.56
C MET A 186 6.98 1.25 13.06
N TRP A 187 6.09 0.62 13.84
CA TRP A 187 6.02 0.86 15.29
C TRP A 187 6.74 -0.20 16.12
N SER A 188 7.08 -1.36 15.52
CA SER A 188 7.77 -2.46 16.20
C SER A 188 9.28 -2.33 16.08
N THR A 189 9.88 -1.37 16.79
CA THR A 189 11.35 -1.23 16.89
C THR A 189 11.83 -1.36 18.33
N PRO A 190 12.92 -2.12 18.59
CA PRO A 190 13.53 -2.18 19.92
C PRO A 190 14.19 -0.89 20.35
N ASP A 191 14.63 -0.08 19.39
CA ASP A 191 15.28 1.20 19.60
C ASP A 191 14.44 2.27 18.90
N MET A 192 13.75 3.10 19.68
CA MET A 192 12.92 4.18 19.16
C MET A 192 13.62 5.50 19.43
N THR A 193 14.01 6.18 18.36
CA THR A 193 14.52 7.54 18.44
C THR A 193 13.41 8.56 18.21
N ILE A 194 13.69 9.85 18.42
CA ILE A 194 12.78 10.93 18.01
C ILE A 194 12.62 10.91 16.48
N THR A 195 13.68 10.60 15.74
CA THR A 195 13.64 10.44 14.27
C THR A 195 12.64 9.37 13.85
N HIS A 196 12.77 8.17 14.42
CA HIS A 196 11.91 7.04 14.08
C HIS A 196 10.46 7.36 14.43
N LEU A 197 10.22 7.91 15.62
CA LEU A 197 8.90 8.28 16.08
C LEU A 197 8.25 9.31 15.15
N ALA A 198 9.00 10.35 14.76
CA ALA A 198 8.52 11.37 13.81
C ALA A 198 8.16 10.74 12.46
N GLY A 199 9.03 9.90 11.91
CA GLY A 199 8.76 9.18 10.65
C GLY A 199 7.55 8.26 10.74
N ALA A 200 7.45 7.44 11.79
CA ALA A 200 6.33 6.54 12.03
C ALA A 200 5.01 7.30 12.16
N LEU A 201 4.99 8.44 12.88
CA LEU A 201 3.82 9.30 13.01
C LEU A 201 3.40 9.92 11.67
N MET A 202 4.34 10.53 10.94
CA MET A 202 4.06 11.17 9.64
C MET A 202 3.54 10.15 8.62
N LEU A 203 4.15 8.97 8.55
CA LEU A 203 3.71 7.89 7.65
C LEU A 203 2.38 7.28 8.09
N THR A 204 2.10 7.20 9.40
CA THR A 204 0.78 6.80 9.92
C THR A 204 -0.31 7.78 9.49
N VAL A 205 -0.06 9.09 9.59
CA VAL A 205 -0.98 10.14 9.11
C VAL A 205 -1.22 9.98 7.60
N PHE A 206 -0.16 9.79 6.82
CA PHE A 206 -0.28 9.52 5.39
C PHE A 206 -1.13 8.29 5.08
N ILE A 207 -0.93 7.17 5.79
CA ILE A 207 -1.74 5.95 5.66
C ILE A 207 -3.21 6.26 5.95
N ALA A 208 -3.51 6.96 7.05
CA ALA A 208 -4.87 7.30 7.44
C ALA A 208 -5.59 8.15 6.37
N VAL A 209 -4.90 9.17 5.84
CA VAL A 209 -5.40 10.02 4.76
C VAL A 209 -5.61 9.22 3.48
N SER A 210 -4.63 8.42 3.08
CA SER A 210 -4.69 7.58 1.88
C SER A 210 -5.86 6.60 1.92
N VAL A 211 -6.05 5.91 3.05
CA VAL A 211 -7.17 4.99 3.26
C VAL A 211 -8.51 5.72 3.19
N ARG A 212 -8.63 6.94 3.74
CA ARG A 212 -9.88 7.70 3.65
C ARG A 212 -10.24 8.01 2.20
N TYR A 213 -9.26 8.41 1.40
CA TYR A 213 -9.44 8.66 -0.02
C TYR A 213 -9.67 7.40 -0.84
N GLU A 214 -9.02 6.29 -0.49
CA GLU A 214 -9.22 4.98 -1.11
C GLU A 214 -10.64 4.45 -0.88
N GLU A 215 -11.13 4.48 0.35
CA GLU A 215 -12.49 4.04 0.68
C GLU A 215 -13.55 4.87 -0.04
N ARG A 216 -13.33 6.19 -0.17
CA ARG A 216 -14.24 7.05 -0.93
C ARG A 216 -14.33 6.64 -2.40
N ASP A 217 -13.19 6.31 -3.00
CA ASP A 217 -13.14 5.86 -4.40
C ASP A 217 -13.76 4.45 -4.53
N LEU A 218 -13.54 3.55 -3.58
CA LEU A 218 -14.14 2.21 -3.57
C LEU A 218 -15.66 2.25 -3.40
N VAL A 219 -16.20 3.16 -2.58
CA VAL A 219 -17.65 3.43 -2.53
C VAL A 219 -18.14 3.96 -3.88
N GLY A 220 -17.39 4.86 -4.52
CA GLY A 220 -17.75 5.37 -5.85
C GLY A 220 -17.78 4.31 -6.96
N VAL A 221 -16.95 3.27 -6.85
CA VAL A 221 -16.86 2.18 -7.84
C VAL A 221 -17.83 1.03 -7.54
N PHE A 222 -17.95 0.61 -6.27
CA PHE A 222 -18.68 -0.59 -5.88
C PHE A 222 -20.00 -0.31 -5.16
N GLY A 223 -20.32 0.95 -4.87
CA GLY A 223 -21.57 1.38 -4.24
C GLY A 223 -21.90 0.63 -2.96
N ASP A 224 -23.15 0.16 -2.87
CA ASP A 224 -23.71 -0.52 -1.70
C ASP A 224 -22.96 -1.79 -1.31
N LYS A 225 -22.30 -2.47 -2.25
CA LYS A 225 -21.49 -3.66 -1.94
C LYS A 225 -20.35 -3.30 -1.00
N TYR A 226 -19.64 -2.20 -1.27
CA TYR A 226 -18.56 -1.76 -0.41
C TYR A 226 -19.08 -1.17 0.90
N GLN A 227 -20.19 -0.42 0.88
CA GLN A 227 -20.79 0.11 2.11
C GLN A 227 -21.20 -1.01 3.09
N ARG A 228 -21.84 -2.08 2.58
CA ARG A 228 -22.16 -3.28 3.38
C ARG A 228 -20.89 -3.92 3.96
N TYR A 229 -19.81 -3.97 3.19
CA TYR A 229 -18.51 -4.46 3.67
C TYR A 229 -17.92 -3.57 4.78
N GLN A 230 -18.01 -2.25 4.66
CA GLN A 230 -17.51 -1.30 5.68
C GLN A 230 -18.23 -1.42 7.03
N GLN A 231 -19.52 -1.76 7.03
CA GLN A 231 -20.32 -1.98 8.24
C GLN A 231 -19.91 -3.25 8.99
N ARG A 232 -19.40 -4.25 8.26
CA ARG A 232 -19.11 -5.60 8.77
C ARG A 232 -17.66 -5.78 9.18
N VAL A 233 -16.74 -5.23 8.38
CA VAL A 233 -15.29 -5.41 8.58
C VAL A 233 -14.67 -4.11 9.10
N PRO A 234 -13.92 -4.14 10.21
CA PRO A 234 -13.26 -2.96 10.76
C PRO A 234 -12.17 -2.44 9.81
N LYS A 235 -11.82 -1.15 9.95
CA LYS A 235 -10.85 -0.50 9.07
C LYS A 235 -9.42 -1.02 9.26
N PHE A 236 -8.92 -1.02 10.50
CA PHE A 236 -7.53 -1.38 10.83
C PHE A 236 -7.45 -2.53 11.81
N PHE A 237 -8.01 -2.39 13.01
CA PHE A 237 -7.93 -3.41 14.06
C PHE A 237 -8.77 -4.64 13.71
N PRO A 238 -8.15 -5.82 13.51
CA PRO A 238 -8.85 -7.01 13.04
C PRO A 238 -9.81 -7.54 14.10
N ARG A 239 -11.00 -7.99 13.68
CA ARG A 239 -11.91 -8.74 14.56
C ARG A 239 -11.46 -10.19 14.63
N LEU A 240 -11.14 -10.70 15.82
CA LEU A 240 -10.69 -12.10 16.00
C LEU A 240 -11.73 -13.14 15.54
N TYR A 241 -13.02 -12.79 15.58
CA TYR A 241 -14.13 -13.65 15.15
C TYR A 241 -15.03 -12.92 14.14
N PRO A 242 -14.81 -13.06 12.82
CA PRO A 242 -15.73 -12.55 11.81
C PRO A 242 -17.07 -13.29 11.89
N LYS A 243 -18.20 -12.61 11.70
CA LYS A 243 -19.51 -13.28 11.76
C LYS A 243 -19.67 -14.16 10.51
N LYS A 244 -20.34 -15.32 10.64
CA LYS A 244 -20.53 -16.29 9.55
C LYS A 244 -21.17 -15.67 8.29
N THR A 245 -22.01 -14.64 8.48
CA THR A 245 -22.66 -13.83 7.42
C THR A 245 -21.68 -12.94 6.63
N ASP A 246 -20.46 -12.71 7.13
CA ASP A 246 -19.43 -11.88 6.49
C ASP A 246 -18.60 -12.68 5.46
N LEU A 247 -18.68 -14.01 5.48
CA LEU A 247 -17.98 -14.93 4.58
C LEU A 247 -18.62 -15.06 3.19
N ASP A 248 -19.89 -14.67 3.07
CA ASP A 248 -20.73 -14.84 1.87
C ASP A 248 -20.52 -13.76 0.79
N LEU A 249 -19.65 -12.77 1.03
CA LEU A 249 -19.35 -11.70 0.05
C LEU A 249 -18.58 -12.18 -1.19
N SER A 250 -18.17 -13.46 -1.19
CA SER A 250 -17.52 -14.12 -2.33
C SER A 250 -18.50 -14.89 -3.23
N LEU A 251 -19.74 -15.09 -2.78
CA LEU A 251 -20.78 -15.63 -3.64
C LEU A 251 -21.33 -14.48 -4.48
N PRO A 252 -21.47 -14.66 -5.82
CA PRO A 252 -22.38 -13.81 -6.57
C PRO A 252 -23.69 -13.78 -5.82
N GLU A 253 -24.29 -12.59 -5.64
CA GLU A 253 -25.69 -12.49 -5.23
C GLU A 253 -26.46 -13.53 -6.05
N TYR A 254 -27.00 -14.51 -5.33
CA TYR A 254 -27.76 -15.65 -5.79
C TYR A 254 -28.40 -15.35 -7.15
N PHE A 255 -27.89 -15.98 -8.22
CA PHE A 255 -28.62 -16.08 -9.47
C PHE A 255 -29.86 -16.88 -9.12
N ASP A 256 -30.95 -16.20 -8.73
CA ASP A 256 -32.23 -16.84 -8.52
C ASP A 256 -32.76 -17.25 -9.89
N PRO A 257 -32.69 -18.54 -10.27
CA PRO A 257 -33.21 -18.97 -11.56
C PRO A 257 -34.73 -18.74 -11.64
N LEU A 258 -35.40 -18.61 -10.48
CA LEU A 258 -36.84 -18.41 -10.38
C LEU A 258 -37.24 -16.96 -10.68
N ALA A 259 -36.42 -15.98 -10.32
CA ALA A 259 -36.67 -14.56 -10.64
C ALA A 259 -36.57 -14.27 -12.16
N ALA A 260 -35.75 -15.04 -12.88
CA ALA A 260 -35.65 -14.95 -14.34
C ALA A 260 -36.84 -15.62 -15.06
N GLN A 261 -37.45 -16.64 -14.46
CA GLN A 261 -38.63 -17.31 -15.01
C GLN A 261 -39.95 -16.54 -14.82
N GLN A 262 -40.01 -15.61 -13.85
CA GLN A 262 -41.20 -14.79 -13.63
C GLN A 262 -41.30 -13.58 -14.56
N ARG A 263 -40.19 -13.09 -15.13
CA ARG A 263 -40.20 -11.95 -16.07
C ARG A 263 -40.42 -12.32 -17.55
N SER A 264 -40.59 -13.61 -17.87
CA SER A 264 -40.89 -14.05 -19.24
C SER A 264 -42.37 -14.39 -19.47
N LYS A 265 -43.26 -14.01 -18.54
CA LYS A 265 -44.70 -14.29 -18.62
C LYS A 265 -45.61 -13.06 -18.47
N ASP A 266 -45.03 -11.87 -18.36
CA ASP A 266 -45.73 -10.59 -18.47
C ASP A 266 -45.18 -9.81 -19.67
#